data_AF-A0A932F2H4-F1
#
_entry.id   AF-A0A932F2H4-F1
#
_cell.length_a   1.000
_cell.length_b   1.000
_cell.length_c   1.000
_cell.angle_alpha   90.00
_cell.angle_beta   90.00
_cell.angle_gamma   90.00
#
_symmetry.space_group_name_H-M   'P 1'
#
loop_
_entity.id
_entity.type
_entity.pdbx_description
1 polymer ?
#
loop_
_entity_poly.entity_id
_entity_poly.type
_entity_poly.pdbx_seq_one_letter_code
_entity_poly.pdbx_strand_id
1 'polypeptide(L)'
;RDINQLSYVGQQYHDGDVTVIEAGRNLIGKNDGSFSSSLGGSKGMIALAGPGELQVKAGRQLDLGDAGGVRTVGNKYNTELPADSARITLAAGMAKTLDIDAFTQRFMPAGASARAELVSYVKQVLQLGDADLPTDPSAAYEQALRYYTGFTRENQIAFADAVVNKAFIQAYLGSGGDYAKTWQAKAQALGVSETAYDSNAFAQFKNDVLMTELKVWGKAAADVPLSLDPAANALATAKRQALYDKAFAAIDLAGLGKGFNFVGDMQIAGSGVQTQGKGDLSTGGIDILTPGGGVLVGLNALTKKQQDDAKDHGLVTYGGGSIRAMSANDFSTQVVRRRIGRAGLPQRPQR
;
A
#
# COMPACT_ATOMS: atom_id res chain seq x y z
N ARG A 1 16.75 -8.57 -4.17
CA ARG A 1 17.02 -9.90 -3.56
C ARG A 1 15.77 -10.37 -2.82
N ASP A 2 15.67 -11.65 -2.52
CA ASP A 2 14.52 -12.22 -1.82
C ASP A 2 14.81 -12.30 -0.33
N ILE A 3 13.76 -12.22 0.49
CA ILE A 3 13.80 -12.47 1.92
C ILE A 3 13.00 -13.75 2.17
N ASN A 4 13.63 -14.74 2.79
CA ASN A 4 13.00 -16.02 3.12
C ASN A 4 13.00 -16.20 4.64
N GLN A 5 11.84 -16.57 5.20
CA GLN A 5 11.68 -17.01 6.60
C GLN A 5 12.14 -16.00 7.65
N LEU A 6 11.94 -14.71 7.39
CA LEU A 6 12.32 -13.68 8.34
C LEU A 6 11.52 -13.84 9.64
N SER A 7 12.23 -13.84 10.76
CA SER A 7 11.67 -13.55 12.08
C SER A 7 12.28 -12.25 12.55
N TYR A 8 11.44 -11.29 12.92
CA TYR A 8 11.88 -9.97 13.35
C TYR A 8 11.13 -9.57 14.59
N VAL A 9 11.84 -8.95 15.52
CA VAL A 9 11.25 -8.31 16.67
C VAL A 9 11.96 -6.98 16.90
N GLY A 10 11.19 -5.91 16.94
CA GLY A 10 11.69 -4.58 17.27
C GLY A 10 10.82 -3.84 18.28
N GLN A 11 11.29 -2.64 18.64
CA GLN A 11 10.57 -1.68 19.45
C GLN A 11 10.84 -0.27 18.91
N GLN A 12 9.80 0.55 18.87
CA GLN A 12 9.84 1.97 18.57
C GLN A 12 9.48 2.79 19.81
N TYR A 13 10.02 4.00 19.90
CA TYR A 13 9.83 4.89 21.05
C TYR A 13 8.97 6.10 20.70
N HIS A 14 8.96 6.51 19.42
CA HIS A 14 8.26 7.70 18.96
C HIS A 14 7.30 7.37 17.82
N ASP A 15 6.20 8.11 17.73
CA ASP A 15 5.18 7.96 16.69
C ASP A 15 5.71 8.24 15.27
N GLY A 16 6.85 8.93 15.16
CA GLY A 16 7.53 9.18 13.88
C GLY A 16 8.49 8.06 13.45
N ASP A 17 8.74 7.07 14.31
CA ASP A 17 9.68 5.98 14.00
C ASP A 17 9.10 5.07 12.90
N VAL A 18 9.96 4.66 11.95
CA VAL A 18 9.58 3.74 10.87
C VAL A 18 10.55 2.58 10.80
N THR A 19 10.01 1.36 10.83
CA THR A 19 10.74 0.11 10.57
C THR A 19 10.35 -0.38 9.20
N VAL A 20 11.34 -0.55 8.31
CA VAL A 20 11.11 -1.04 6.94
C VAL A 20 11.78 -2.40 6.76
N ILE A 21 10.98 -3.38 6.36
CA ILE A 21 11.43 -4.69 5.89
C ILE A 21 11.11 -4.76 4.41
N GLU A 22 12.14 -4.78 3.56
CA GLU A 22 11.96 -4.69 2.12
C GLU A 22 12.73 -5.79 1.38
N ALA A 23 11.99 -6.59 0.62
CA ALA A 23 12.55 -7.53 -0.35
C ALA A 23 12.49 -6.95 -1.76
N GLY A 24 13.63 -6.88 -2.44
CA GLY A 24 13.69 -6.42 -3.83
C GLY A 24 12.89 -7.28 -4.82
N ARG A 25 12.54 -8.53 -4.49
CA ARG A 25 11.52 -9.29 -5.26
C ARG A 25 10.52 -9.97 -4.35
N ASN A 26 10.88 -11.06 -3.66
CA ASN A 26 9.90 -11.84 -2.91
C ASN A 26 10.20 -11.82 -1.41
N LEU A 27 9.15 -11.69 -0.60
CA LEU A 27 9.18 -11.97 0.83
C LEU A 27 8.34 -13.21 1.08
N ILE A 28 9.00 -14.30 1.49
CA ILE A 28 8.38 -15.61 1.66
C ILE A 28 8.49 -16.02 3.13
N GLY A 29 7.36 -16.09 3.81
CA GLY A 29 7.19 -16.67 5.14
C GLY A 29 7.02 -18.19 5.06
N LYS A 30 7.63 -18.89 6.01
CA LYS A 30 7.39 -20.33 6.21
C LYS A 30 7.64 -20.67 7.67
N ASN A 31 6.77 -21.47 8.25
CA ASN A 31 6.96 -22.00 9.59
C ASN A 31 7.80 -23.28 9.54
N ASP A 32 9.02 -23.26 10.08
CA ASP A 32 9.92 -24.42 10.15
C ASP A 32 10.13 -24.96 11.59
N GLY A 33 9.22 -24.62 12.51
CA GLY A 33 9.14 -25.16 13.88
C GLY A 33 10.11 -24.59 14.92
N SER A 34 9.59 -24.06 16.05
CA SER A 34 10.23 -23.58 17.30
C SER A 34 10.90 -22.18 17.35
N PHE A 35 10.20 -21.13 17.82
CA PHE A 35 10.83 -19.86 18.25
C PHE A 35 10.27 -19.31 19.56
N SER A 36 11.11 -18.50 20.21
CA SER A 36 11.16 -18.07 21.61
C SER A 36 9.92 -17.35 22.13
N SER A 37 9.54 -17.69 23.35
CA SER A 37 8.38 -17.22 24.11
C SER A 37 8.47 -15.78 24.64
N SER A 38 9.58 -15.07 24.45
CA SER A 38 9.81 -13.79 25.14
C SER A 38 8.92 -12.63 24.66
N LEU A 39 8.28 -12.73 23.48
CA LEU A 39 7.30 -11.73 22.98
C LEU A 39 6.03 -12.37 22.38
N GLY A 40 5.77 -13.63 22.72
CA GLY A 40 4.58 -14.37 22.25
C GLY A 40 4.55 -14.64 20.74
N GLY A 41 5.72 -14.76 20.10
CA GLY A 41 5.84 -14.96 18.66
C GLY A 41 5.93 -16.42 18.23
N SER A 42 5.07 -16.81 17.29
CA SER A 42 5.28 -18.01 16.46
C SER A 42 6.45 -17.76 15.47
N LYS A 43 7.12 -18.80 14.98
CA LYS A 43 8.16 -18.66 13.94
C LYS A 43 7.66 -17.93 12.69
N GLY A 44 8.53 -17.16 12.05
CA GLY A 44 8.16 -16.35 10.89
C GLY A 44 7.24 -15.18 11.26
N MET A 45 7.23 -14.78 12.53
CA MET A 45 6.55 -13.58 12.99
C MET A 45 7.47 -12.36 12.82
N ILE A 46 6.87 -11.30 12.31
CA ILE A 46 7.42 -9.95 12.31
C ILE A 46 6.63 -9.19 13.39
N ALA A 47 7.26 -8.87 14.50
CA ALA A 47 6.64 -8.20 15.63
C ALA A 47 7.27 -6.83 15.90
N LEU A 48 6.45 -5.84 16.26
CA LEU A 48 6.92 -4.51 16.65
C LEU A 48 6.15 -3.97 17.86
N ALA A 49 6.88 -3.55 18.88
CA ALA A 49 6.34 -2.85 20.04
C ALA A 49 6.46 -1.34 19.91
N GLY A 50 5.61 -0.60 20.62
CA GLY A 50 5.57 0.86 20.60
C GLY A 50 4.69 1.46 19.48
N PRO A 51 4.63 2.80 19.42
CA PRO A 51 3.93 3.54 18.38
C PRO A 51 4.79 3.60 17.10
N GLY A 52 4.31 4.28 16.06
CA GLY A 52 5.05 4.47 14.80
C GLY A 52 4.51 3.61 13.65
N GLU A 53 5.40 3.16 12.77
CA GLU A 53 5.03 2.40 11.58
C GLU A 53 5.95 1.21 11.28
N LEU A 54 5.33 0.07 10.97
CA LEU A 54 5.97 -1.12 10.44
C LEU A 54 5.58 -1.31 8.97
N GLN A 55 6.57 -1.23 8.08
CA GLN A 55 6.37 -1.48 6.66
C GLN A 55 7.00 -2.80 6.25
N VAL A 56 6.20 -3.67 5.62
CA VAL A 56 6.66 -4.96 5.07
C VAL A 56 6.38 -4.95 3.58
N LYS A 57 7.44 -4.88 2.77
CA LYS A 57 7.36 -4.65 1.33
C LYS A 57 8.04 -5.75 0.55
N ALA A 58 7.41 -6.15 -0.55
CA ALA A 58 8.00 -7.00 -1.56
C ALA A 58 7.85 -6.36 -2.95
N GLY A 59 8.94 -6.35 -3.71
CA GLY A 59 8.93 -5.86 -5.09
C GLY A 59 7.98 -6.65 -6.00
N ARG A 60 7.73 -7.92 -5.71
CA ARG A 60 6.88 -8.81 -6.48
C ARG A 60 5.87 -9.53 -5.58
N GLN A 61 6.29 -10.59 -4.90
CA GLN A 61 5.37 -11.42 -4.11
C GLN A 61 5.59 -11.22 -2.61
N LEU A 62 4.50 -10.97 -1.87
CA LEU A 62 4.48 -11.14 -0.41
C LEU A 62 3.65 -12.37 -0.11
N ASP A 63 4.30 -13.45 0.31
CA ASP A 63 3.64 -14.69 0.69
C ASP A 63 4.06 -15.05 2.10
N LEU A 64 3.18 -14.89 3.08
CA LEU A 64 3.48 -15.28 4.46
C LEU A 64 3.21 -16.77 4.71
N GLY A 65 2.55 -17.48 3.78
CA GLY A 65 2.23 -18.89 3.95
C GLY A 65 1.58 -19.17 5.31
N ASP A 66 2.16 -20.11 6.05
CA ASP A 66 1.79 -20.51 7.40
C ASP A 66 2.64 -19.85 8.52
N ALA A 67 3.35 -18.76 8.19
CA ALA A 67 4.19 -18.05 9.14
C ALA A 67 3.37 -17.40 10.27
N GLY A 68 4.07 -17.03 11.35
CA GLY A 68 3.50 -16.31 12.48
C GLY A 68 2.90 -14.94 12.13
N GLY A 69 3.17 -14.43 10.92
CA GLY A 69 2.53 -13.25 10.37
C GLY A 69 3.18 -11.93 10.79
N VAL A 70 2.41 -10.85 10.75
CA VAL A 70 2.87 -9.49 11.11
C VAL A 70 2.04 -8.97 12.27
N ARG A 71 2.68 -8.47 13.32
CA ARG A 71 1.99 -8.03 14.53
C ARG A 71 2.59 -6.76 15.12
N THR A 72 1.75 -5.82 15.52
CA THR A 72 2.15 -4.71 16.40
C THR A 72 1.46 -4.83 17.74
N VAL A 73 2.17 -4.52 18.82
CA VAL A 73 1.74 -4.85 20.20
C VAL A 73 1.61 -3.65 21.14
N GLY A 74 1.88 -2.43 20.66
CA GLY A 74 1.90 -1.22 21.49
C GLY A 74 2.80 -1.39 22.71
N ASN A 75 2.32 -1.02 23.88
CA ASN A 75 3.05 -1.12 25.16
C ASN A 75 2.79 -2.41 25.96
N LYS A 76 2.15 -3.42 25.36
CA LYS A 76 1.70 -4.64 26.07
C LYS A 76 2.82 -5.37 26.83
N TYR A 77 4.05 -5.33 26.33
CA TYR A 77 5.22 -5.96 26.95
C TYR A 77 6.20 -4.97 27.58
N ASN A 78 6.02 -3.67 27.34
CA ASN A 78 6.83 -2.61 27.90
C ASN A 78 5.93 -1.42 28.20
N THR A 79 5.51 -1.30 29.46
CA THR A 79 4.56 -0.28 29.92
C THR A 79 5.10 1.15 29.86
N GLU A 80 6.42 1.32 29.69
CA GLU A 80 7.06 2.63 29.50
C GLU A 80 6.77 3.23 28.11
N LEU A 81 6.24 2.43 27.18
CA LEU A 81 5.84 2.90 25.86
C LEU A 81 4.43 3.51 25.86
N PRO A 82 4.13 4.42 24.93
CA PRO A 82 2.76 4.81 24.62
C PRO A 82 1.86 3.60 24.32
N ALA A 83 0.60 3.67 24.75
CA ALA A 83 -0.37 2.58 24.55
C ALA A 83 -0.76 2.36 23.08
N ASP A 84 -0.49 3.34 22.23
CA ASP A 84 -0.80 3.28 20.82
C ASP A 84 0.08 2.24 20.12
N SER A 85 -0.53 1.49 19.20
CA SER A 85 0.14 0.48 18.39
C SER A 85 0.74 1.14 17.16
N ALA A 86 1.90 0.66 16.74
CA ALA A 86 2.39 0.97 15.41
C ALA A 86 1.38 0.54 14.34
N ARG A 87 1.24 1.37 13.30
CA ARG A 87 0.52 1.03 12.07
C ARG A 87 1.31 -0.01 11.29
N ILE A 88 0.60 -0.92 10.62
CA ILE A 88 1.20 -1.88 9.69
C ILE A 88 0.90 -1.44 8.26
N THR A 89 1.90 -1.42 7.40
CA THR A 89 1.73 -1.30 5.95
C THR A 89 2.33 -2.51 5.28
N LEU A 90 1.49 -3.31 4.62
CA LEU A 90 1.90 -4.42 3.79
C LEU A 90 1.85 -3.99 2.32
N ALA A 91 2.92 -4.26 1.58
CA ALA A 91 2.97 -3.93 0.16
C ALA A 91 3.56 -5.08 -0.65
N ALA A 92 2.86 -5.48 -1.71
CA ALA A 92 3.31 -6.49 -2.67
C ALA A 92 3.23 -5.93 -4.10
N GLY A 93 4.04 -6.46 -5.01
CA GLY A 93 4.09 -6.00 -6.39
C GLY A 93 4.62 -4.58 -6.57
N MET A 94 5.39 -4.05 -5.61
CA MET A 94 5.82 -2.65 -5.63
C MET A 94 6.89 -2.33 -6.69
N ALA A 95 7.57 -3.34 -7.22
CA ALA A 95 8.54 -3.15 -8.29
C ALA A 95 7.79 -2.93 -9.60
N LYS A 96 7.67 -1.66 -9.99
CA LYS A 96 6.98 -1.23 -11.21
C LYS A 96 7.87 -1.16 -12.44
N THR A 97 7.32 -1.45 -13.60
CA THR A 97 7.90 -1.15 -14.91
C THR A 97 7.06 -0.08 -15.59
N LEU A 98 7.64 0.66 -16.53
CA LEU A 98 6.93 1.73 -17.21
C LEU A 98 6.21 1.20 -18.45
N ASP A 99 4.94 1.58 -18.62
CA ASP A 99 4.27 1.58 -19.91
C ASP A 99 4.46 2.98 -20.49
N ILE A 100 5.43 3.14 -21.39
CA ILE A 100 5.86 4.46 -21.89
C ILE A 100 4.71 5.16 -22.64
N ASP A 101 3.91 4.42 -23.41
CA ASP A 101 2.84 5.00 -24.20
C ASP A 101 1.70 5.48 -23.29
N ALA A 102 1.25 4.62 -22.37
CA ALA A 102 0.23 5.01 -21.39
C ALA A 102 0.72 6.14 -20.48
N PHE A 103 2.00 6.11 -20.08
CA PHE A 103 2.60 7.14 -19.23
C PHE A 103 2.67 8.50 -19.94
N THR A 104 3.18 8.53 -21.18
CA THR A 104 3.29 9.78 -21.94
C THR A 104 1.91 10.35 -22.27
N GLN A 105 0.93 9.50 -22.59
CA GLN A 105 -0.45 9.93 -22.80
C GLN A 105 -1.06 10.54 -21.53
N ARG A 106 -0.77 9.95 -20.36
CA ARG A 106 -1.37 10.36 -19.08
C ARG A 106 -0.71 11.59 -18.46
N PHE A 107 0.62 11.64 -18.47
CA PHE A 107 1.42 12.61 -17.72
C PHE A 107 2.21 13.58 -18.60
N MET A 108 2.25 13.39 -19.92
CA MET A 108 3.02 14.23 -20.84
C MET A 108 2.22 14.70 -22.08
N PRO A 109 0.99 15.26 -21.90
CA PRO A 109 0.22 15.80 -23.02
C PRO A 109 0.98 16.93 -23.75
N ALA A 110 0.56 17.24 -24.98
CA ALA A 110 1.21 18.26 -25.79
C ALA A 110 1.29 19.63 -25.07
N GLY A 111 2.47 20.26 -25.11
CA GLY A 111 2.72 21.55 -24.45
C GLY A 111 3.04 21.48 -22.95
N ALA A 112 3.12 20.29 -22.34
CA ALA A 112 3.48 20.15 -20.93
C ALA A 112 4.98 20.35 -20.68
N SER A 113 5.33 20.99 -19.55
CA SER A 113 6.71 21.12 -19.04
C SER A 113 7.46 19.78 -19.02
N ALA A 114 6.74 18.68 -18.75
CA ALA A 114 7.29 17.33 -18.73
C ALA A 114 8.02 16.94 -20.02
N ARG A 115 7.62 17.43 -21.21
CA ARG A 115 8.31 17.12 -22.48
C ARG A 115 9.70 17.74 -22.55
N ALA A 116 9.83 18.99 -22.12
CA ALA A 116 11.13 19.68 -22.03
C ALA A 116 12.01 19.06 -20.92
N GLU A 117 11.38 18.61 -19.83
CA GLU A 117 12.07 17.88 -18.77
C GLU A 117 12.61 16.53 -19.25
N LEU A 118 11.89 15.81 -20.11
CA LEU A 118 12.40 14.57 -20.73
C LEU A 118 13.65 14.84 -21.56
N VAL A 119 13.61 15.88 -22.40
CA VAL A 119 14.78 16.29 -23.21
C VAL A 119 15.98 16.57 -22.31
N SER A 120 15.76 17.33 -21.23
CA SER A 120 16.82 17.66 -20.26
C SER A 120 17.35 16.42 -19.54
N TYR A 121 16.45 15.52 -19.14
CA TYR A 121 16.80 14.27 -18.48
C TYR A 121 17.61 13.34 -19.38
N VAL A 122 17.22 13.20 -20.65
CA VAL A 122 17.94 12.39 -21.63
C VAL A 122 19.35 12.94 -21.87
N LYS A 123 19.48 14.27 -22.01
CA LYS A 123 20.79 14.93 -22.12
C LYS A 123 21.66 14.62 -20.91
N GLN A 124 21.10 14.69 -19.70
CA GLN A 124 21.84 14.39 -18.47
C GLN A 124 22.30 12.94 -18.41
N VAL A 125 21.40 11.97 -18.65
CA VAL A 125 21.71 10.53 -18.52
C VAL A 125 22.71 10.06 -19.57
N LEU A 126 22.59 10.56 -20.80
CA LEU A 126 23.47 10.21 -21.91
C LEU A 126 24.68 11.15 -22.06
N GLN A 127 24.78 12.19 -21.22
CA GLN A 127 25.81 13.23 -21.30
C GLN A 127 25.88 13.92 -22.67
N LEU A 128 24.72 14.19 -23.26
CA LEU A 128 24.60 14.87 -24.56
C LEU A 128 24.64 16.39 -24.41
N GLY A 129 25.24 17.07 -25.38
CA GLY A 129 25.19 18.52 -25.55
C GLY A 129 23.96 19.01 -26.32
N ASP A 130 23.85 20.33 -26.50
CA ASP A 130 22.73 20.94 -27.22
C ASP A 130 22.72 20.62 -28.72
N ALA A 131 23.89 20.37 -29.31
CA ALA A 131 24.03 20.02 -30.72
C ALA A 131 23.61 18.58 -31.06
N ASP A 132 23.50 17.71 -30.05
CA ASP A 132 23.18 16.28 -30.24
C ASP A 132 21.68 16.01 -30.38
N LEU A 133 20.84 17.03 -30.14
CA LEU A 133 19.40 16.97 -30.33
C LEU A 133 18.93 18.09 -31.28
N PRO A 134 17.82 17.88 -32.01
CA PRO A 134 17.23 18.92 -32.84
C PRO A 134 16.96 20.22 -32.07
N THR A 135 17.08 21.36 -32.74
CA THR A 135 16.73 22.67 -32.15
C THR A 135 15.23 22.91 -32.08
N ASP A 136 14.44 22.27 -32.97
CA ASP A 136 12.98 22.28 -32.89
C ASP A 136 12.51 21.50 -31.65
N PRO A 137 11.73 22.11 -30.73
CA PRO A 137 11.32 21.45 -29.48
C PRO A 137 10.50 20.18 -29.67
N SER A 138 9.70 20.09 -30.73
CA SER A 138 8.87 18.91 -30.99
C SER A 138 9.73 17.75 -31.48
N ALA A 139 10.63 18.01 -32.44
CA ALA A 139 11.60 17.04 -32.93
C ALA A 139 12.59 16.61 -31.83
N ALA A 140 13.02 17.54 -30.97
CA ALA A 140 13.88 17.26 -29.82
C ALA A 140 13.21 16.29 -28.84
N TYR A 141 11.93 16.53 -28.54
CA TYR A 141 11.13 15.66 -27.71
C TYR A 141 10.96 14.26 -28.33
N GLU A 142 10.62 14.18 -29.61
CA GLU A 142 10.46 12.88 -30.29
C GLU A 142 11.77 12.07 -30.27
N GLN A 143 12.91 12.73 -30.51
CA GLN A 143 14.20 12.08 -30.45
C GLN A 143 14.58 11.67 -29.02
N ALA A 144 14.32 12.53 -28.02
CA ALA A 144 14.54 12.22 -26.62
C ALA A 144 13.68 11.03 -26.17
N LEU A 145 12.43 10.94 -26.62
CA LEU A 145 11.55 9.81 -26.32
C LEU A 145 12.10 8.50 -26.88
N ARG A 146 12.70 8.51 -28.07
CA ARG A 146 13.37 7.33 -28.64
C ARG A 146 14.59 6.89 -27.84
N TYR A 147 15.38 7.83 -27.32
CA TYR A 147 16.48 7.47 -26.42
C TYR A 147 15.96 6.90 -25.11
N TYR A 148 14.93 7.53 -24.56
CA TYR A 148 14.31 7.15 -23.29
C TYR A 148 13.70 5.75 -23.31
N THR A 149 13.12 5.31 -24.43
CA THR A 149 12.61 3.94 -24.56
C THR A 149 13.72 2.88 -24.47
N GLY A 150 14.95 3.24 -24.82
CA GLY A 150 16.15 2.39 -24.68
C GLY A 150 16.84 2.48 -23.31
N PHE A 151 16.37 3.34 -22.40
CA PHE A 151 16.98 3.47 -21.07
C PHE A 151 16.77 2.23 -20.21
N THR A 152 17.63 2.07 -19.20
CA THR A 152 17.42 1.07 -18.16
C THR A 152 16.11 1.34 -17.42
N ARG A 153 15.49 0.29 -16.88
CA ARG A 153 14.28 0.40 -16.05
C ARG A 153 14.45 1.44 -14.94
N GLU A 154 15.59 1.46 -14.28
CA GLU A 154 15.89 2.41 -13.21
C GLU A 154 15.80 3.85 -13.70
N ASN A 155 16.44 4.17 -14.83
CA ASN A 155 16.41 5.50 -15.41
C ASN A 155 15.01 5.88 -15.93
N GLN A 156 14.23 4.92 -16.45
CA GLN A 156 12.85 5.17 -16.84
C GLN A 156 11.97 5.48 -15.61
N ILE A 157 12.06 4.66 -14.57
CA ILE A 157 11.27 4.87 -13.36
C ILE A 157 11.65 6.17 -12.65
N ALA A 158 12.94 6.51 -12.58
CA ALA A 158 13.39 7.76 -11.95
C ALA A 158 12.78 9.01 -12.59
N PHE A 159 12.76 9.08 -13.93
CA PHE A 159 12.09 10.18 -14.63
C PHE A 159 10.59 10.18 -14.42
N ALA A 160 9.95 9.01 -14.58
CA ALA A 160 8.51 8.88 -14.42
C ALA A 160 8.05 9.31 -13.02
N ASP A 161 8.78 8.92 -11.98
CA ASP A 161 8.51 9.33 -10.60
C ASP A 161 8.67 10.82 -10.39
N ALA A 162 9.69 11.45 -10.97
CA ALA A 162 9.85 12.91 -10.88
C ALA A 162 8.65 13.65 -11.49
N VAL A 163 8.16 13.21 -12.65
CA VAL A 163 6.98 13.80 -13.31
C VAL A 163 5.71 13.56 -12.50
N VAL A 164 5.48 12.33 -12.01
CA VAL A 164 4.31 12.00 -11.18
C VAL A 164 4.32 12.75 -9.86
N ASN A 165 5.49 12.91 -9.23
CA ASN A 165 5.62 13.70 -8.02
C ASN A 165 5.25 15.16 -8.26
N LYS A 166 5.69 15.76 -9.37
CA LYS A 166 5.25 17.12 -9.75
C LYS A 166 3.73 17.21 -9.93
N ALA A 167 3.13 16.24 -10.61
CA ALA A 167 1.68 16.20 -10.79
C ALA A 167 0.94 16.05 -9.44
N PHE A 168 1.45 15.20 -8.55
CA PHE A 168 0.91 15.02 -7.21
C PHE A 168 1.01 16.31 -6.37
N ILE A 169 2.16 16.98 -6.39
CA ILE A 169 2.40 18.24 -5.70
C ILE A 169 1.42 19.29 -6.21
N GLN A 170 1.28 19.44 -7.54
CA GLN A 170 0.35 20.40 -8.13
C GLN A 170 -1.10 20.12 -7.71
N ALA A 171 -1.50 18.85 -7.65
CA ALA A 171 -2.87 18.46 -7.31
C ALA A 171 -3.20 18.63 -5.82
N TYR A 172 -2.28 18.25 -4.91
CA TYR A 172 -2.59 18.12 -3.49
C TYR A 172 -1.86 19.12 -2.58
N LEU A 173 -0.73 19.67 -3.03
CA LEU A 173 0.14 20.57 -2.25
C LEU A 173 0.30 21.96 -2.86
N GLY A 174 -0.30 22.21 -4.03
CA GLY A 174 -0.34 23.51 -4.67
C GLY A 174 -1.07 24.55 -3.82
N SER A 175 -1.12 25.79 -4.30
CA SER A 175 -1.84 26.87 -3.60
C SER A 175 -3.29 26.49 -3.33
N GLY A 176 -3.67 26.37 -2.05
CA GLY A 176 -5.00 25.94 -1.63
C GLY A 176 -5.21 24.43 -1.55
N GLY A 177 -4.16 23.62 -1.71
CA GLY A 177 -4.23 22.17 -1.57
C GLY A 177 -4.50 21.71 -0.14
N ASP A 178 -5.43 20.76 0.01
CA ASP A 178 -5.92 20.28 1.31
C ASP A 178 -4.82 19.64 2.18
N TYR A 179 -3.74 19.16 1.55
CA TYR A 179 -2.69 18.39 2.21
C TYR A 179 -1.38 19.17 2.40
N ALA A 180 -1.28 20.41 1.92
CA ALA A 180 -0.05 21.21 2.01
C ALA A 180 0.43 21.39 3.45
N LYS A 181 -0.48 21.77 4.36
CA LYS A 181 -0.18 21.92 5.80
C LYS A 181 0.18 20.60 6.46
N THR A 182 -0.50 19.52 6.08
CA THR A 182 -0.24 18.17 6.61
C THR A 182 1.16 17.69 6.21
N TRP A 183 1.57 17.93 4.96
CA TRP A 183 2.94 17.64 4.52
C TRP A 183 3.96 18.47 5.28
N GLN A 184 3.76 19.78 5.40
CA GLN A 184 4.66 20.67 6.14
C GLN A 184 4.85 20.20 7.59
N ALA A 185 3.76 19.88 8.30
CA ALA A 185 3.84 19.38 9.67
C ALA A 185 4.60 18.05 9.76
N LYS A 186 4.34 17.12 8.83
CA LYS A 186 5.03 15.82 8.77
C LYS A 186 6.52 15.98 8.46
N ALA A 187 6.86 16.85 7.50
CA ALA A 187 8.24 17.14 7.12
C ALA A 187 9.02 17.72 8.30
N GLN A 188 8.43 18.70 9.00
CA GLN A 188 9.00 19.29 10.20
C GLN A 188 9.20 18.26 11.32
N ALA A 189 8.19 17.43 11.60
CA ALA A 189 8.27 16.40 12.63
C ALA A 189 9.37 15.36 12.37
N LEU A 190 9.64 15.06 11.10
CA LEU A 190 10.67 14.11 10.67
C LEU A 190 12.03 14.77 10.39
N GLY A 191 12.14 16.09 10.52
CA GLY A 191 13.38 16.83 10.23
C GLY A 191 13.81 16.77 8.77
N VAL A 192 12.86 16.59 7.83
CA VAL A 192 13.13 16.59 6.38
C VAL A 192 12.68 17.90 5.74
N SER A 193 13.32 18.30 4.64
CA SER A 193 12.92 19.50 3.90
C SER A 193 11.49 19.35 3.34
N GLU A 194 10.70 20.42 3.37
CA GLU A 194 9.35 20.47 2.76
C GLU A 194 9.39 20.28 1.23
N THR A 195 10.57 20.40 0.61
CA THR A 195 10.79 20.18 -0.83
C THR A 195 11.47 18.85 -1.14
N ALA A 196 11.71 17.98 -0.14
CA ALA A 196 12.31 16.65 -0.32
C ALA A 196 11.29 15.64 -0.87
N TYR A 197 10.78 15.91 -2.07
CA TYR A 197 9.73 15.13 -2.73
C TYR A 197 10.19 13.78 -3.28
N ASP A 198 11.48 13.47 -3.19
CA ASP A 198 12.10 12.18 -3.49
C ASP A 198 12.37 11.35 -2.22
N SER A 199 12.09 11.88 -1.03
CA SER A 199 12.36 11.22 0.24
C SER A 199 11.37 10.08 0.54
N ASN A 200 11.82 9.13 1.38
CA ASN A 200 10.95 8.08 1.92
C ASN A 200 9.78 8.65 2.72
N ALA A 201 9.98 9.76 3.44
CA ALA A 201 8.93 10.45 4.18
C ALA A 201 7.83 10.96 3.24
N PHE A 202 8.21 11.51 2.08
CA PHE A 202 7.26 11.93 1.06
C PHE A 202 6.54 10.76 0.40
N ALA A 203 7.24 9.66 0.11
CA ALA A 203 6.61 8.44 -0.42
C ALA A 203 5.56 7.87 0.53
N GLN A 204 5.83 7.87 1.85
CA GLN A 204 4.84 7.48 2.87
C GLN A 204 3.66 8.43 2.90
N PHE A 205 3.93 9.74 2.86
CA PHE A 205 2.89 10.75 2.80
C PHE A 205 1.98 10.59 1.56
N LYS A 206 2.55 10.30 0.38
CA LYS A 206 1.76 9.99 -0.82
C LYS A 206 0.81 8.80 -0.60
N ASN A 207 1.28 7.74 0.06
CA ASN A 207 0.44 6.59 0.39
C ASN A 207 -0.67 6.95 1.39
N ASP A 208 -0.37 7.80 2.39
CA ASP A 208 -1.37 8.31 3.34
C ASP A 208 -2.47 9.10 2.63
N VAL A 209 -2.08 10.00 1.73
CA VAL A 209 -3.01 10.79 0.90
C VAL A 209 -3.82 9.86 0.01
N LEU A 210 -3.19 8.92 -0.70
CA LEU A 210 -3.89 7.93 -1.51
C LEU A 210 -4.97 7.21 -0.72
N MET A 211 -4.63 6.64 0.43
CA MET A 211 -5.59 5.88 1.24
C MET A 211 -6.71 6.77 1.79
N THR A 212 -6.43 8.04 2.05
CA THR A 212 -7.42 9.02 2.47
C THR A 212 -8.39 9.33 1.33
N GLU A 213 -7.87 9.59 0.13
CA GLU A 213 -8.66 9.85 -1.08
C GLU A 213 -9.52 8.64 -1.46
N LEU A 214 -8.96 7.43 -1.45
CA LEU A 214 -9.70 6.19 -1.70
C LEU A 214 -10.85 6.01 -0.72
N LYS A 215 -10.63 6.33 0.57
CA LYS A 215 -11.70 6.29 1.58
C LYS A 215 -12.78 7.33 1.29
N VAL A 216 -12.42 8.57 0.99
CA VAL A 216 -13.36 9.66 0.71
C VAL A 216 -14.23 9.33 -0.50
N TRP A 217 -13.60 9.01 -1.64
CA TRP A 217 -14.32 8.78 -2.88
C TRP A 217 -15.01 7.42 -2.92
N GLY A 218 -14.41 6.38 -2.33
CA GLY A 218 -15.04 5.07 -2.19
C GLY A 218 -16.31 5.14 -1.33
N LYS A 219 -16.27 5.86 -0.20
CA LYS A 219 -17.46 6.10 0.61
C LYS A 219 -18.52 6.89 -0.17
N ALA A 220 -18.14 7.99 -0.81
CA ALA A 220 -19.07 8.80 -1.58
C ALA A 220 -19.76 7.99 -2.69
N ALA A 221 -19.03 7.07 -3.35
CA ALA A 221 -19.59 6.19 -4.36
C ALA A 221 -20.54 5.14 -3.77
N ALA A 222 -20.19 4.55 -2.62
CA ALA A 222 -21.02 3.58 -1.91
C ALA A 222 -22.32 4.18 -1.37
N ASP A 223 -22.30 5.46 -0.98
CA ASP A 223 -23.46 6.19 -0.48
C ASP A 223 -24.45 6.59 -1.62
N VAL A 224 -24.10 6.40 -2.90
CA VAL A 224 -25.04 6.61 -4.01
C VAL A 224 -26.06 5.46 -4.05
N PRO A 225 -27.35 5.73 -3.81
CA PRO A 225 -28.35 4.67 -3.70
C PRO A 225 -28.61 3.98 -5.04
N LEU A 226 -28.93 2.69 -4.98
CA LEU A 226 -29.48 1.94 -6.11
C LEU A 226 -30.95 2.32 -6.32
N SER A 227 -31.39 2.34 -7.58
CA SER A 227 -32.79 2.55 -7.94
C SER A 227 -33.32 1.38 -8.75
N LEU A 228 -34.60 1.04 -8.55
CA LEU A 228 -35.33 0.09 -9.40
C LEU A 228 -35.85 0.76 -10.68
N ASP A 229 -35.98 2.09 -10.68
CA ASP A 229 -36.29 2.86 -11.89
C ASP A 229 -35.04 2.90 -12.81
N PRO A 230 -35.14 2.44 -14.07
CA PRO A 230 -34.00 2.36 -14.98
C PRO A 230 -33.30 3.71 -15.23
N ALA A 231 -34.07 4.80 -15.36
CA ALA A 231 -33.50 6.11 -15.66
C ALA A 231 -32.73 6.67 -14.46
N ALA A 232 -33.31 6.61 -13.26
CA ALA A 232 -32.63 6.99 -12.03
C ALA A 232 -31.40 6.10 -11.74
N ASN A 233 -31.47 4.80 -12.04
CA ASN A 233 -30.35 3.89 -11.84
C ASN A 233 -29.19 4.16 -12.82
N ALA A 234 -29.49 4.59 -14.05
CA ALA A 234 -28.48 5.02 -15.01
C ALA A 234 -27.74 6.28 -14.53
N LEU A 235 -28.47 7.27 -14.00
CA LEU A 235 -27.87 8.47 -13.40
C LEU A 235 -27.03 8.15 -12.17
N ALA A 236 -27.52 7.27 -11.29
CA ALA A 236 -26.77 6.80 -10.13
C ALA A 236 -25.48 6.07 -10.53
N THR A 237 -25.52 5.26 -11.58
CA THR A 237 -24.35 4.57 -12.12
C THR A 237 -23.33 5.54 -12.70
N ALA A 238 -23.75 6.54 -13.48
CA ALA A 238 -22.86 7.58 -13.98
C ALA A 238 -22.21 8.38 -12.84
N LYS A 239 -22.99 8.72 -11.80
CA LYS A 239 -22.47 9.41 -10.61
C LYS A 239 -21.42 8.58 -9.86
N ARG A 240 -21.67 7.27 -9.68
CA ARG A 240 -20.69 6.35 -9.07
C ARG A 240 -19.42 6.27 -9.91
N GLN A 241 -19.55 6.15 -11.23
CA GLN A 241 -18.40 6.11 -12.13
C GLN A 241 -17.53 7.37 -11.98
N ALA A 242 -18.14 8.57 -12.00
CA ALA A 242 -17.40 9.82 -11.83
C ALA A 242 -16.68 9.91 -10.46
N LEU A 243 -17.23 9.30 -9.40
CA LEU A 243 -16.57 9.21 -8.10
C LEU A 243 -15.43 8.20 -8.10
N TYR A 244 -15.58 7.06 -8.77
CA TYR A 244 -14.48 6.10 -8.97
C TYR A 244 -13.36 6.69 -9.83
N ASP A 245 -13.67 7.50 -10.84
CA ASP A 245 -12.67 8.17 -11.65
C ASP A 245 -11.77 9.10 -10.81
N LYS A 246 -12.32 9.73 -9.75
CA LYS A 246 -11.52 10.50 -8.78
C LYS A 246 -10.62 9.59 -7.94
N ALA A 247 -11.11 8.44 -7.50
CA ALA A 247 -10.30 7.45 -6.81
C ALA A 247 -9.14 6.94 -7.70
N PHE A 248 -9.41 6.65 -8.97
CA PHE A 248 -8.38 6.26 -9.94
C PHE A 248 -7.38 7.38 -10.23
N ALA A 249 -7.82 8.64 -10.28
CA ALA A 249 -6.90 9.77 -10.40
C ALA A 249 -5.94 9.85 -9.19
N ALA A 250 -6.41 9.58 -7.97
CA ALA A 250 -5.55 9.51 -6.80
C ALA A 250 -4.52 8.36 -6.89
N ILE A 251 -4.93 7.19 -7.40
CA ILE A 251 -4.02 6.04 -7.67
C ILE A 251 -2.95 6.42 -8.70
N ASP A 252 -3.34 7.08 -9.79
CA ASP A 252 -2.41 7.57 -10.82
C ASP A 252 -1.39 8.55 -10.22
N LEU A 253 -1.85 9.54 -9.44
CA LEU A 253 -0.99 10.55 -8.80
C LEU A 253 -0.08 9.95 -7.72
N ALA A 254 -0.49 8.85 -7.08
CA ALA A 254 0.36 8.08 -6.19
C ALA A 254 1.48 7.33 -6.95
N GLY A 255 1.41 7.23 -8.28
CA GLY A 255 2.34 6.47 -9.12
C GLY A 255 2.05 4.97 -9.09
N LEU A 256 0.81 4.59 -8.80
CA LEU A 256 0.32 3.21 -8.70
C LEU A 256 -0.74 2.87 -9.76
N GLY A 257 -0.96 3.79 -10.70
CA GLY A 257 -2.02 3.68 -11.70
C GLY A 257 -1.51 3.54 -13.12
N LYS A 258 -2.29 4.04 -14.08
CA LYS A 258 -2.01 3.89 -15.51
C LYS A 258 -0.68 4.56 -15.88
N GLY A 259 0.08 3.90 -16.76
CA GLY A 259 1.46 4.27 -17.09
C GLY A 259 2.50 3.42 -16.38
N PHE A 260 2.10 2.66 -15.36
CA PHE A 260 2.96 1.69 -14.69
C PHE A 260 2.34 0.30 -14.76
N ASN A 261 3.21 -0.70 -14.92
CA ASN A 261 2.86 -2.10 -14.82
C ASN A 261 3.46 -2.67 -13.54
N PHE A 262 2.65 -3.43 -12.82
CA PHE A 262 3.00 -4.07 -11.56
C PHE A 262 2.71 -5.56 -11.67
N VAL A 263 3.49 -6.37 -10.96
CA VAL A 263 3.28 -7.82 -10.94
C VAL A 263 3.47 -8.33 -9.53
N GLY A 264 2.54 -9.18 -9.11
CA GLY A 264 2.66 -10.02 -7.93
C GLY A 264 1.52 -9.83 -6.95
N ASP A 265 1.28 -10.87 -6.18
CA ASP A 265 0.14 -11.00 -5.29
C ASP A 265 0.58 -10.87 -3.83
N MET A 266 -0.42 -10.71 -2.97
CA MET A 266 -0.28 -10.82 -1.53
C MET A 266 -1.02 -12.06 -1.04
N GLN A 267 -0.28 -13.04 -0.51
CA GLN A 267 -0.81 -14.25 0.08
C GLN A 267 -0.55 -14.23 1.59
N ILE A 268 -1.62 -14.06 2.37
CA ILE A 268 -1.58 -14.07 3.83
C ILE A 268 -2.69 -14.96 4.42
N ALA A 269 -3.24 -15.88 3.62
CA ALA A 269 -4.27 -16.81 4.04
C ALA A 269 -3.94 -17.57 5.34
N GLY A 270 -2.74 -18.14 5.37
CA GLY A 270 -2.26 -18.97 6.47
C GLY A 270 -1.63 -18.20 7.63
N SER A 271 -1.69 -16.86 7.63
CA SER A 271 -0.96 -15.99 8.56
C SER A 271 -1.88 -14.93 9.18
N GLY A 272 -1.43 -14.31 10.28
CA GLY A 272 -2.11 -13.19 10.91
C GLY A 272 -1.46 -11.85 10.58
N VAL A 273 -2.25 -10.80 10.38
CA VAL A 273 -1.78 -9.42 10.34
C VAL A 273 -2.59 -8.64 11.37
N GLN A 274 -1.94 -8.23 12.46
CA GLN A 274 -2.66 -7.84 13.66
C GLN A 274 -2.07 -6.63 14.35
N THR A 275 -2.91 -5.68 14.75
CA THR A 275 -2.53 -4.62 15.70
C THR A 275 -3.21 -4.89 17.04
N GLN A 276 -2.44 -4.95 18.13
CA GLN A 276 -2.95 -5.29 19.47
C GLN A 276 -3.01 -4.10 20.43
N GLY A 277 -2.18 -3.07 20.23
CA GLY A 277 -2.25 -1.83 21.00
C GLY A 277 -3.43 -0.96 20.57
N LYS A 278 -3.59 0.20 21.21
CA LYS A 278 -4.63 1.17 20.85
C LYS A 278 -4.41 1.70 19.43
N GLY A 279 -5.48 1.93 18.68
CA GLY A 279 -5.39 2.48 17.34
C GLY A 279 -6.58 3.37 17.00
N ASP A 280 -6.37 4.27 16.04
CA ASP A 280 -7.39 5.14 15.46
C ASP A 280 -7.24 5.24 13.93
N LEU A 281 -7.80 6.27 13.31
CA LEU A 281 -7.70 6.42 11.85
C LEU A 281 -6.28 6.75 11.36
N SER A 282 -5.38 7.12 12.27
CA SER A 282 -3.99 7.53 12.01
C SER A 282 -2.95 6.62 12.66
N THR A 283 -3.30 5.87 13.71
CA THR A 283 -2.42 5.00 14.49
C THR A 283 -2.99 3.58 14.59
N GLY A 284 -2.16 2.56 14.76
CA GLY A 284 -2.61 1.19 15.02
C GLY A 284 -3.51 0.54 13.95
N GLY A 285 -3.50 1.05 12.71
CA GLY A 285 -4.23 0.49 11.56
C GLY A 285 -3.42 -0.51 10.72
N ILE A 286 -4.05 -1.06 9.68
CA ILE A 286 -3.44 -1.93 8.67
C ILE A 286 -3.73 -1.37 7.28
N ASP A 287 -2.69 -1.06 6.53
CA ASP A 287 -2.77 -0.68 5.12
C ASP A 287 -2.21 -1.77 4.23
N ILE A 288 -2.92 -2.09 3.15
CA ILE A 288 -2.52 -3.09 2.17
C ILE A 288 -2.43 -2.43 0.79
N LEU A 289 -1.29 -2.58 0.13
CA LEU A 289 -1.00 -2.08 -1.21
C LEU A 289 -0.55 -3.23 -2.12
N THR A 290 -1.39 -3.60 -3.07
CA THR A 290 -1.08 -4.64 -4.06
C THR A 290 -1.46 -4.19 -5.47
N PRO A 291 -0.76 -3.20 -6.04
CA PRO A 291 -1.07 -2.64 -7.37
C PRO A 291 -0.85 -3.64 -8.52
N GLY A 292 -0.18 -4.78 -8.30
CA GLY A 292 0.11 -5.76 -9.34
C GLY A 292 -0.73 -7.03 -9.33
N GLY A 293 -1.65 -7.17 -8.37
CA GLY A 293 -2.28 -8.47 -8.13
C GLY A 293 -3.42 -8.45 -7.13
N GLY A 294 -3.79 -9.66 -6.74
CA GLY A 294 -4.83 -9.93 -5.75
C GLY A 294 -4.29 -10.00 -4.33
N VAL A 295 -5.20 -9.94 -3.38
CA VAL A 295 -4.91 -10.18 -1.97
C VAL A 295 -5.72 -11.38 -1.52
N LEU A 296 -5.07 -12.37 -0.92
CA LEU A 296 -5.73 -13.53 -0.34
C LEU A 296 -5.51 -13.55 1.18
N VAL A 297 -6.62 -13.53 1.91
CA VAL A 297 -6.66 -13.43 3.39
C VAL A 297 -7.54 -14.51 3.99
N GLY A 298 -7.11 -15.02 5.15
CA GLY A 298 -7.85 -15.99 5.95
C GLY A 298 -7.65 -17.43 5.48
N LEU A 299 -7.86 -18.37 6.40
CA LEU A 299 -7.75 -19.81 6.16
C LEU A 299 -9.12 -20.44 5.93
N ASN A 300 -9.20 -21.33 4.94
CA ASN A 300 -10.21 -22.39 4.92
C ASN A 300 -9.83 -23.46 5.95
N ALA A 301 -10.30 -23.31 7.20
CA ALA A 301 -10.05 -24.27 8.28
C ALA A 301 -10.83 -25.58 8.08
N LEU A 302 -10.20 -26.57 7.46
CA LEU A 302 -10.78 -27.90 7.21
C LEU A 302 -10.55 -28.88 8.38
N THR A 303 -9.50 -28.66 9.18
CA THR A 303 -9.14 -29.50 10.33
C THR A 303 -9.40 -28.81 11.66
N LYS A 304 -9.56 -29.59 12.74
CA LYS A 304 -9.77 -29.06 14.10
C LYS A 304 -8.62 -28.17 14.56
N LYS A 305 -7.38 -28.55 14.27
CA LYS A 305 -6.19 -27.73 14.54
C LYS A 305 -6.26 -26.37 13.84
N GLN A 306 -6.60 -26.36 12.55
CA GLN A 306 -6.76 -25.09 11.82
C GLN A 306 -7.91 -24.22 12.36
N GLN A 307 -8.94 -24.83 12.95
CA GLN A 307 -10.02 -24.07 13.61
C GLN A 307 -9.56 -23.45 14.94
N ASP A 308 -8.71 -24.13 15.69
CA ASP A 308 -8.13 -23.62 16.94
C ASP A 308 -7.11 -22.50 16.67
N ASP A 309 -6.33 -22.64 15.58
CA ASP A 309 -5.34 -21.64 15.13
C ASP A 309 -6.01 -20.44 14.41
N ALA A 310 -7.24 -20.58 13.90
CA ALA A 310 -7.98 -19.54 13.15
C ALA A 310 -8.05 -18.17 13.85
N LYS A 311 -8.02 -18.13 15.19
CA LYS A 311 -8.02 -16.89 15.99
C LYS A 311 -6.76 -16.05 15.81
N ASP A 312 -5.67 -16.67 15.38
CA ASP A 312 -4.35 -16.05 15.18
C ASP A 312 -4.09 -15.68 13.70
N HIS A 313 -5.10 -15.88 12.83
CA HIS A 313 -5.00 -15.63 11.39
C HIS A 313 -5.95 -14.50 10.92
N GLY A 314 -5.69 -13.97 9.73
CA GLY A 314 -6.48 -12.89 9.12
C GLY A 314 -6.05 -11.48 9.54
N LEU A 315 -6.83 -10.48 9.13
CA LEU A 315 -6.57 -9.06 9.43
C LEU A 315 -7.38 -8.63 10.65
N VAL A 316 -6.71 -8.16 11.71
CA VAL A 316 -7.39 -7.76 12.94
C VAL A 316 -6.78 -6.52 13.57
N THR A 317 -7.61 -5.56 13.95
CA THR A 317 -7.22 -4.37 14.72
C THR A 317 -7.91 -4.38 16.09
N TYR A 318 -7.26 -4.94 17.12
CA TYR A 318 -7.90 -5.24 18.41
C TYR A 318 -8.19 -3.98 19.25
N GLY A 319 -7.29 -3.00 19.24
CA GLY A 319 -7.42 -1.78 20.04
C GLY A 319 -8.05 -0.61 19.28
N GLY A 320 -8.79 -0.89 18.21
CA GLY A 320 -9.19 0.11 17.22
C GLY A 320 -8.17 0.23 16.09
N GLY A 321 -8.42 1.13 15.15
CA GLY A 321 -7.62 1.27 13.94
C GLY A 321 -8.39 0.88 12.67
N SER A 322 -8.06 1.50 11.55
CA SER A 322 -8.66 1.17 10.25
C SER A 322 -7.89 0.08 9.52
N ILE A 323 -8.61 -0.81 8.84
CA ILE A 323 -8.05 -1.68 7.80
C ILE A 323 -8.40 -1.06 6.44
N ARG A 324 -7.40 -0.75 5.62
CA ARG A 324 -7.55 -0.16 4.28
C ARG A 324 -6.77 -1.01 3.29
N ALA A 325 -7.33 -1.21 2.10
CA ALA A 325 -6.69 -2.02 1.08
C ALA A 325 -6.89 -1.40 -0.30
N MET A 326 -5.86 -1.48 -1.12
CA MET A 326 -5.92 -1.27 -2.56
C MET A 326 -5.27 -2.49 -3.24
N SER A 327 -6.04 -3.13 -4.11
CA SER A 327 -5.59 -4.25 -4.94
C SER A 327 -6.03 -4.00 -6.38
N ALA A 328 -5.20 -4.38 -7.34
CA ALA A 328 -5.56 -4.30 -8.75
C ALA A 328 -6.57 -5.39 -9.15
N ASN A 329 -6.46 -6.56 -8.52
CA ASN A 329 -7.37 -7.69 -8.71
C ASN A 329 -8.19 -7.95 -7.43
N ASP A 330 -8.75 -9.15 -7.34
CA ASP A 330 -9.62 -9.58 -6.26
C ASP A 330 -8.97 -9.47 -4.88
N PHE A 331 -9.76 -8.96 -3.93
CA PHE A 331 -9.50 -9.14 -2.50
C PHE A 331 -10.34 -10.32 -2.01
N SER A 332 -9.71 -11.50 -1.97
CA SER A 332 -10.36 -12.75 -1.61
C SER A 332 -10.26 -13.02 -0.11
N THR A 333 -11.41 -13.24 0.51
CA THR A 333 -11.49 -13.69 1.92
C THR A 333 -11.96 -15.14 1.98
N GLN A 334 -11.22 -15.98 2.70
CA GLN A 334 -11.67 -17.34 3.02
C GLN A 334 -12.35 -17.33 4.38
N VAL A 335 -13.64 -17.70 4.41
CA VAL A 335 -14.49 -17.58 5.61
C VAL A 335 -14.62 -18.92 6.34
N VAL A 336 -14.29 -18.93 7.62
CA VAL A 336 -14.62 -20.05 8.54
C VAL A 336 -16.00 -19.82 9.14
N ARG A 337 -16.98 -20.67 8.80
CA ARG A 337 -18.23 -20.75 9.58
C ARG A 337 -17.99 -21.60 10.82
N ARG A 338 -17.87 -20.97 11.98
CA ARG A 338 -17.94 -21.70 13.27
C ARG A 338 -19.38 -22.20 13.43
N ARG A 339 -19.60 -23.51 13.25
CA ARG A 339 -20.85 -24.15 13.66
C ARG A 339 -20.91 -24.03 15.19
N ILE A 340 -21.65 -23.05 15.69
CA ILE A 340 -22.02 -23.01 17.10
C ILE A 340 -23.00 -24.18 17.29
N GLY A 341 -22.48 -25.32 17.74
CA GLY A 341 -23.30 -26.45 18.15
C GLY A 341 -24.20 -26.00 19.28
N ARG A 342 -25.51 -25.93 19.02
CA ARG A 342 -26.53 -25.77 20.03
C ARG A 342 -26.38 -26.96 20.98
N ALA A 343 -25.90 -26.71 22.21
CA ALA A 343 -25.87 -27.72 23.25
C ALA A 343 -27.27 -28.34 23.37
N GLY A 344 -27.35 -29.66 23.31
CA GLY A 344 -28.59 -30.41 23.30
C GLY A 344 -29.48 -30.00 24.49
N LEU A 345 -30.68 -29.56 24.19
CA LEU A 345 -31.75 -29.52 25.18
C LEU A 345 -31.98 -30.97 25.66
N PRO A 346 -32.01 -31.24 26.98
CA PRO A 346 -32.35 -32.57 27.47
C PRO A 346 -33.77 -32.92 27.03
N GLN A 347 -33.91 -34.03 26.32
CA GLN A 347 -35.23 -34.58 26.01
C GLN A 347 -35.93 -34.91 27.33
N ARG A 348 -37.10 -34.30 27.56
CA ARG A 348 -38.00 -34.72 28.64
C ARG A 348 -38.50 -36.13 28.33
N PRO A 349 -38.52 -37.05 29.30
CA PRO A 349 -39.15 -38.34 29.10
C PRO A 349 -40.66 -38.13 28.94
N GLN A 350 -41.23 -38.69 27.87
CA GLN A 350 -42.67 -38.78 27.72
C GLN A 350 -43.23 -39.68 28.82
N ARG A 351 -44.26 -39.18 29.50
CA ARG A 351 -45.22 -39.98 30.26
C ARG A 351 -46.56 -39.89 29.55
#